data_AF-A0AAV2B9Y8-F1
#
_entry.id   AF-A0AAV2B9Y8-F1
#
_cell.length_a   1.000
_cell.length_b   1.000
_cell.length_c   1.000
_cell.angle_alpha   90.00
_cell.angle_beta   90.00
_cell.angle_gamma   90.00
#
_symmetry.space_group_name_H-M   'P 1'
#
loop_
_entity.id
_entity.type
_entity.pdbx_description
1 polymer ?
#
loop_
_entity_poly.entity_id
_entity_poly.type
_entity_poly.pdbx_seq_one_letter_code
_entity_poly.pdbx_strand_id
1 'polypeptide(L)'
;GDLTDELDGDVITTFISGGLKNYAYCTEGGKTVCKVRGFTLNSRNVQKLNFETIKDLICNMDKMECVTVTDPQKITRDGKRRRVYNREEKKLYRVIYNKRVIRPDLSTVPYGF
;
A
#
# COMPACT_ATOMS: atom_id res chain seq x y z
N GLY A 1 -6.94 -5.28 -27.24
CA GLY A 1 -6.61 -4.98 -25.83
C GLY A 1 -7.81 -4.25 -25.32
N ASP A 2 -8.82 -5.02 -24.96
CA ASP A 2 -10.16 -4.50 -24.72
C ASP A 2 -10.30 -4.09 -23.27
N LEU A 3 -11.06 -3.03 -23.03
CA LEU A 3 -11.40 -2.57 -21.69
C LEU A 3 -12.33 -3.62 -21.07
N THR A 4 -11.78 -4.47 -20.21
CA THR A 4 -12.52 -5.50 -19.48
C THR A 4 -12.82 -5.04 -18.06
N ASP A 5 -14.00 -5.38 -17.57
CA ASP A 5 -14.37 -5.16 -16.19
C ASP A 5 -13.64 -6.16 -15.27
N GLU A 6 -12.68 -5.66 -14.47
CA GLU A 6 -11.94 -6.46 -13.49
C GLU A 6 -12.65 -6.62 -12.14
N LEU A 7 -13.79 -5.95 -11.95
CA LEU A 7 -14.55 -5.95 -10.70
C LEU A 7 -15.81 -6.79 -10.77
N ASP A 8 -16.04 -7.51 -11.88
CA ASP A 8 -17.19 -8.39 -12.08
C ASP A 8 -18.54 -7.68 -11.84
N GLY A 9 -18.65 -6.40 -12.23
CA GLY A 9 -19.82 -5.55 -12.04
C GLY A 9 -19.88 -4.79 -10.70
N ASP A 10 -18.88 -4.96 -9.82
CA ASP A 10 -18.79 -4.23 -8.55
C ASP A 10 -18.18 -2.82 -8.75
N VAL A 11 -18.57 -1.87 -7.90
CA VAL A 11 -18.19 -0.46 -8.03
C VAL A 11 -17.27 -0.05 -6.89
N ILE A 12 -16.15 0.59 -7.21
CA ILE A 12 -15.27 1.18 -6.20
C ILE A 12 -15.96 2.41 -5.60
N THR A 13 -16.29 2.35 -4.31
CA THR A 13 -16.90 3.45 -3.57
C THR A 13 -15.86 4.37 -2.97
N THR A 14 -14.74 3.82 -2.52
CA THR A 14 -13.65 4.59 -1.93
C THR A 14 -12.32 4.16 -2.51
N PHE A 15 -11.57 5.13 -3.03
CA PHE A 15 -10.23 4.92 -3.54
C PHE A 15 -9.22 5.75 -2.75
N ILE A 16 -8.13 5.11 -2.36
CA ILE A 16 -7.06 5.70 -1.58
C ILE A 16 -5.76 5.54 -2.38
N SER A 17 -5.15 6.68 -2.71
CA SER A 17 -3.78 6.69 -3.23
C SER A 17 -2.82 6.94 -2.08
N GLY A 18 -1.69 6.25 -2.06
CA GLY A 18 -0.53 6.57 -1.22
C GLY A 18 0.71 6.85 -2.06
N GLY A 19 0.54 7.16 -3.35
CA GLY A 19 1.61 7.38 -4.32
C GLY A 19 1.67 6.33 -5.44
N LEU A 20 2.79 6.30 -6.18
CA LEU A 20 2.96 5.36 -7.29
C LEU A 20 2.96 3.91 -6.78
N LYS A 21 2.08 3.07 -7.37
CA LYS A 21 2.00 1.63 -7.07
C LYS A 21 1.74 1.33 -5.58
N ASN A 22 1.10 2.27 -4.90
CA ASN A 22 0.66 2.21 -3.52
C ASN A 22 -0.77 2.74 -3.46
N TYR A 23 -1.75 1.85 -3.46
CA TYR A 23 -3.17 2.20 -3.45
C TYR A 23 -3.99 1.16 -2.71
N ALA A 24 -5.14 1.59 -2.20
CA ALA A 24 -6.13 0.73 -1.61
C ALA A 24 -7.53 1.18 -2.04
N TYR A 25 -8.46 0.25 -2.16
CA TYR A 25 -9.84 0.58 -2.49
C TYR A 25 -10.82 -0.35 -1.77
N CYS A 26 -12.02 0.18 -1.58
CA CYS A 26 -13.17 -0.55 -1.09
C CYS A 26 -14.26 -0.50 -2.15
N THR A 27 -14.93 -1.62 -2.38
CA THR A 27 -16.07 -1.71 -3.28
C THR A 27 -17.40 -1.64 -2.54
N GLU A 28 -18.49 -1.43 -3.28
CA GLU A 28 -19.85 -1.46 -2.72
C GLU A 28 -20.19 -2.83 -2.13
N GLY A 29 -19.71 -3.91 -2.77
CA GLY A 29 -19.78 -5.27 -2.25
C GLY A 29 -18.94 -5.54 -0.98
N GLY A 30 -18.27 -4.53 -0.41
CA GLY A 30 -17.47 -4.63 0.81
C GLY A 30 -16.09 -5.26 0.62
N LYS A 31 -15.67 -5.51 -0.63
CA LYS A 31 -14.34 -6.06 -0.94
C LYS A 31 -13.30 -4.96 -0.75
N THR A 32 -12.36 -5.20 0.15
CA THR A 32 -11.21 -4.32 0.36
C THR A 32 -9.97 -4.91 -0.30
N VAL A 33 -9.25 -4.07 -1.05
CA VAL A 33 -8.02 -4.46 -1.73
C VAL A 33 -6.94 -3.46 -1.41
N CYS A 34 -5.77 -3.94 -1.00
CA CYS A 34 -4.58 -3.13 -0.75
C CYS A 34 -3.44 -3.59 -1.66
N LYS A 35 -2.81 -2.64 -2.33
CA LYS A 35 -1.69 -2.88 -3.26
C LYS A 35 -0.54 -1.96 -2.85
N VAL A 36 0.43 -2.52 -2.15
CA VAL A 36 1.62 -1.80 -1.68
C VAL A 36 2.88 -2.47 -2.25
N ARG A 37 3.46 -1.89 -3.31
CA ARG A 37 4.68 -2.45 -3.91
C ARG A 37 5.86 -2.38 -2.94
N GLY A 38 6.66 -3.43 -2.92
CA GLY A 38 7.85 -3.53 -2.07
C GLY A 38 7.61 -4.21 -0.72
N PHE A 39 6.35 -4.52 -0.39
CA PHE A 39 5.97 -5.26 0.81
C PHE A 39 5.37 -6.60 0.43
N THR A 40 5.69 -7.64 1.20
CA THR A 40 5.04 -8.94 1.06
C THR A 40 3.74 -8.89 1.86
N LEU A 41 2.60 -8.99 1.18
CA LEU A 41 1.28 -9.04 1.82
C LEU A 41 0.95 -10.47 2.24
N ASN A 42 1.62 -10.95 3.29
CA ASN A 42 1.21 -12.19 3.98
C ASN A 42 0.04 -11.89 4.94
N SER A 43 -0.67 -12.90 5.45
CA SER A 43 -1.84 -12.71 6.32
C SER A 43 -1.55 -11.78 7.52
N ARG A 44 -0.40 -11.94 8.17
CA ARG A 44 0.05 -11.08 9.29
C ARG A 44 0.29 -9.64 8.87
N ASN A 45 0.88 -9.43 7.69
CA ASN A 45 1.24 -8.12 7.17
C ASN A 45 0.00 -7.41 6.64
N VAL A 46 -0.98 -8.14 6.07
CA VAL A 46 -2.27 -7.59 5.65
C VAL A 46 -3.06 -7.07 6.85
N GLN A 47 -2.97 -7.72 8.02
CA GLN A 47 -3.58 -7.17 9.24
C GLN A 47 -2.99 -5.82 9.64
N LYS A 48 -1.70 -5.58 9.38
CA LYS A 48 -1.01 -4.32 9.69
C LYS A 48 -1.12 -3.26 8.59
N LEU A 49 -1.13 -3.68 7.33
CA LEU A 49 -1.28 -2.85 6.14
C LEU A 49 -2.59 -3.24 5.45
N ASN A 50 -3.67 -2.73 6.00
CA ASN A 50 -5.02 -2.84 5.49
C ASN A 50 -5.55 -1.48 5.01
N PHE A 51 -6.76 -1.50 4.44
CA PHE A 51 -7.41 -0.31 3.89
C PHE A 51 -7.57 0.80 4.94
N GLU A 52 -8.04 0.46 6.14
CA GLU A 52 -8.24 1.41 7.24
C GLU A 52 -6.92 2.03 7.72
N THR A 53 -5.87 1.22 7.91
CA THR A 53 -4.56 1.73 8.33
C THR A 53 -3.96 2.68 7.31
N ILE A 54 -4.10 2.41 6.01
CA ILE A 54 -3.60 3.31 4.96
C ILE A 54 -4.45 4.59 4.91
N LYS A 55 -5.77 4.47 5.08
CA LYS A 55 -6.70 5.60 5.17
C LYS A 55 -6.32 6.53 6.33
N ASP A 56 -6.12 5.96 7.52
CA ASP A 56 -5.76 6.71 8.71
C ASP A 56 -4.42 7.43 8.55
N LEU A 57 -3.43 6.79 7.92
CA LEU A 57 -2.13 7.41 7.65
C LEU A 57 -2.24 8.62 6.70
N ILE A 58 -3.16 8.58 5.74
CA ILE A 58 -3.36 9.69 4.79
C ILE A 58 -4.18 10.81 5.42
N CYS A 59 -5.23 10.47 6.16
CA CYS A 59 -6.04 11.44 6.89
C CYS A 59 -5.27 12.14 8.02
N ASN A 60 -4.24 11.49 8.60
CA ASN A 60 -3.45 12.02 9.72
C ASN A 60 -1.96 12.21 9.35
N MET A 61 -1.67 12.74 8.16
CA MET A 61 -0.29 12.93 7.68
C MET A 61 0.59 13.78 8.61
N ASP A 62 0.01 14.69 9.40
CA ASP A 62 0.74 15.53 10.36
C ASP A 62 1.45 14.75 11.46
N LYS A 63 0.95 13.55 11.80
CA LYS A 63 1.52 12.73 12.88
C LYS A 63 2.79 11.98 12.47
N MET A 64 3.18 12.03 11.19
CA MET A 64 4.34 11.31 10.64
C MET A 64 4.38 9.82 11.05
N GLU A 65 3.21 9.19 11.15
CA GLU A 65 3.09 7.81 11.57
C GLU A 65 3.69 6.85 10.54
N CYS A 66 4.26 5.76 11.03
CA CYS A 66 4.85 4.72 10.20
C CYS A 66 4.42 3.33 10.69
N VAL A 67 4.17 2.44 9.74
CA VAL A 67 3.76 1.06 10.04
C VAL A 67 4.96 0.15 9.88
N THR A 68 5.35 -0.52 10.97
CA THR A 68 6.43 -1.51 10.93
C THR A 68 5.89 -2.88 10.54
N VAL A 69 6.31 -3.35 9.37
CA VAL A 69 6.04 -4.67 8.84
C VAL A 69 7.24 -5.57 9.11
N THR A 70 7.01 -6.67 9.82
CA THR A 70 8.05 -7.64 10.19
C THR A 70 7.69 -9.00 9.63
N ASP A 71 8.54 -9.52 8.74
CA ASP A 71 8.48 -10.87 8.22
C ASP A 71 9.62 -11.69 8.83
N PRO A 72 9.34 -12.53 9.84
CA PRO A 72 10.40 -13.24 10.57
C PRO A 72 11.09 -14.33 9.73
N GLN A 73 10.45 -14.81 8.67
CA GLN A 73 10.91 -15.98 7.92
C GLN A 73 10.85 -15.74 6.41
N LYS A 74 11.33 -14.58 5.98
CA LYS A 74 11.34 -14.23 4.57
C LYS A 74 12.32 -15.11 3.80
N ILE A 75 11.79 -15.83 2.81
CA ILE A 75 12.59 -16.64 1.88
C ILE A 75 13.41 -15.71 0.99
N THR A 76 14.73 -15.87 1.02
CA THR A 76 15.70 -15.09 0.25
C THR A 76 16.66 -16.01 -0.49
N ARG A 77 17.14 -15.59 -1.67
CA ARG A 77 18.12 -16.33 -2.47
C ARG A 77 19.45 -15.56 -2.54
N ASP A 78 20.53 -16.25 -2.21
CA ASP A 78 21.89 -15.84 -2.57
C ASP A 78 22.23 -16.40 -3.95
N GLY A 79 22.26 -15.52 -4.96
CA GLY A 79 22.54 -15.90 -6.34
C GLY A 79 23.97 -16.41 -6.56
N LYS A 80 24.95 -15.89 -5.81
CA LYS A 80 26.37 -16.27 -5.94
C LYS A 80 26.61 -17.65 -5.35
N ARG A 81 26.04 -17.91 -4.17
CA ARG A 81 26.17 -19.20 -3.48
C ARG A 81 25.15 -20.24 -3.94
N ARG A 82 24.19 -19.86 -4.81
CA ARG A 82 23.07 -20.69 -5.25
C ARG A 82 22.30 -21.32 -4.08
N ARG A 83 22.11 -20.54 -3.00
CA ARG A 83 21.44 -21.00 -1.77
C ARG A 83 20.15 -20.22 -1.54
N VAL A 84 19.12 -20.92 -1.08
CA VAL A 84 17.88 -20.34 -0.58
C VAL A 84 17.88 -20.51 0.93
N TYR A 85 17.55 -19.45 1.66
CA TYR A 85 17.53 -19.44 3.11
C TYR A 85 16.50 -18.42 3.63
N ASN A 86 16.08 -18.59 4.87
CA ASN A 86 15.14 -17.68 5.51
C ASN A 86 15.91 -16.62 6.32
N ARG A 87 15.40 -15.39 6.31
CA ARG A 87 15.94 -14.28 7.10
C ARG A 87 14.79 -13.44 7.64
N GLU A 88 14.96 -12.85 8.82
CA GLU A 88 14.07 -11.80 9.29
C GLU A 88 14.23 -10.54 8.43
N GLU A 89 13.12 -10.03 7.89
CA GLU A 89 13.02 -8.74 7.23
C GLU A 89 12.10 -7.80 8.02
N LYS A 90 12.59 -6.58 8.29
CA LYS A 90 11.80 -5.49 8.86
C LYS A 90 11.76 -4.36 7.84
N LYS A 91 10.55 -3.88 7.53
CA LYS A 91 10.31 -2.75 6.63
C LYS A 91 9.38 -1.74 7.28
N LEU A 92 9.71 -0.47 7.10
CA LEU A 92 8.88 0.64 7.53
C LEU A 92 8.07 1.14 6.33
N TYR A 93 6.75 1.09 6.47
CA TYR A 93 5.84 1.74 5.55
C TYR A 93 5.54 3.16 6.04
N ARG A 94 5.65 4.11 5.11
CA ARG A 94 5.29 5.51 5.33
C ARG A 94 4.68 6.05 4.04
N VAL A 95 3.60 6.80 4.19
CA VAL A 95 2.99 7.54 3.08
C VAL A 95 3.86 8.76 2.82
N ILE A 96 4.31 8.93 1.57
CA ILE A 96 5.23 10.01 1.20
C ILE A 96 4.73 10.69 -0.08
N TYR A 97 4.48 11.99 0.01
CA TYR A 97 3.99 12.83 -1.08
C TYR A 97 5.00 13.89 -1.53
N ASN A 98 6.27 13.53 -1.71
CA ASN A 98 7.34 14.48 -2.06
C ASN A 98 7.21 15.11 -3.47
N LYS A 99 6.22 14.70 -4.27
CA LYS A 99 6.04 15.13 -5.66
C LYS A 99 4.69 15.78 -5.94
N ARG A 100 3.80 15.88 -4.95
CA ARG A 100 2.49 16.50 -5.08
C ARG A 100 2.17 17.31 -3.82
N VAL A 101 1.40 18.39 -3.98
CA VAL A 101 0.84 19.15 -2.86
C VAL A 101 -0.52 18.53 -2.52
N ILE A 102 -0.72 18.20 -1.25
CA ILE A 102 -2.01 17.74 -0.72
C ILE A 102 -2.80 18.97 -0.28
N ARG A 103 -4.05 19.06 -0.72
CA ARG A 103 -4.99 20.10 -0.29
C ARG A 103 -5.80 19.61 0.92
N PRO A 104 -6.47 20.52 1.65
CA PRO A 104 -7.28 20.15 2.82
C PRO A 104 -8.41 19.15 2.52
N ASP A 105 -8.88 19.08 1.27
CA ASP A 105 -9.87 18.12 0.77
C ASP A 105 -9.25 16.76 0.38
N LEU A 106 -7.98 16.53 0.70
CA LEU A 106 -7.18 15.35 0.34
C LEU A 106 -6.93 15.18 -1.17
N SER A 107 -7.32 16.15 -1.99
CA SER A 107 -6.95 16.16 -3.40
C SER A 107 -5.46 16.48 -3.56
N THR A 108 -4.84 15.98 -4.64
CA THR A 108 -3.39 16.17 -4.86
C THR A 108 -3.09 16.82 -6.20
N VAL A 109 -2.32 17.91 -6.16
CA VAL A 109 -1.90 18.66 -7.35
C VAL A 109 -0.39 18.57 -7.56
N PRO A 110 0.11 18.65 -8.81
CA PRO A 110 1.55 18.76 -9.04
C PRO A 110 2.11 20.06 -8.47
N TYR A 111 3.41 20.08 -8.13
CA TYR A 111 4.10 21.31 -7.79
C TYR A 111 4.17 22.25 -9.00
N GLY A 112 3.92 23.55 -8.77
CA GLY A 112 3.98 24.59 -9.81
C GLY A 112 2.65 24.93 -10.49
N PHE A 113 1.53 24.42 -9.96
CA PHE A 113 0.17 24.79 -10.33
C PHE A 113 -0.54 25.52 -9.19
#